data_AF-A0A7C6H693-F1
#
_entry.id   AF-A0A7C6H693-F1
#
_cell.length_a   1.000
_cell.length_b   1.000
_cell.length_c   1.000
_cell.angle_alpha   90.00
_cell.angle_beta   90.00
_cell.angle_gamma   90.00
#
_symmetry.space_group_name_H-M   'P 1'
#
loop_
_entity.id
_entity.type
_entity.pdbx_description
1 polymer ?
#
loop_
_entity_poly.entity_id
_entity_poly.type
_entity_poly.pdbx_seq_one_letter_code
_entity_poly.pdbx_strand_id
1 'polypeptide(L)'
;EMESPPLNVTLKDVTKGLKYAGIEVPSGVRGRLAVWGPLLDEAEAAIIMHNTPFTFGCVGCHRTNLMLMYLLRKRNIPVLEVEYPEDEEEGKIMVSKIKTFLEGLK
;
A
#
# COMPACT_ATOMS: atom_id res chain seq x y z
N GLU A 1 30.06 3.74 -0.47
CA GLU A 1 28.99 2.81 -0.04
C GLU A 1 27.66 3.30 -0.58
N MET A 2 26.73 2.38 -0.87
CA MET A 2 25.38 2.74 -1.33
C MET A 2 24.52 3.04 -0.09
N GLU A 3 24.05 4.28 0.06
CA GLU A 3 23.33 4.75 1.27
C GLU A 3 22.02 4.01 1.54
N SER A 4 21.49 3.24 0.57
CA SER A 4 20.29 2.44 0.73
C SER A 4 20.43 1.11 -0.03
N PRO A 5 21.05 0.09 0.58
CA PRO A 5 21.16 -1.22 -0.04
C PRO A 5 19.76 -1.84 -0.27
N PRO A 6 19.59 -2.69 -1.29
CA PRO A 6 18.33 -3.39 -1.52
C PRO A 6 17.90 -4.19 -0.29
N LEU A 7 16.59 -4.21 0.00
CA LEU A 7 16.05 -5.02 1.08
C LEU A 7 16.16 -6.51 0.73
N ASN A 8 17.01 -7.23 1.45
CA ASN A 8 17.10 -8.69 1.35
C ASN A 8 16.03 -9.34 2.24
N VAL A 9 15.09 -10.05 1.62
CA VAL A 9 14.03 -10.78 2.33
C VAL A 9 14.56 -12.15 2.77
N THR A 10 14.53 -12.43 4.08
CA THR A 10 14.93 -13.74 4.62
C THR A 10 13.73 -14.67 4.83
N LEU A 11 13.97 -15.97 5.06
CA LEU A 11 12.91 -16.91 5.43
C LEU A 11 12.17 -16.47 6.70
N LYS A 12 12.87 -15.87 7.66
CA LYS A 12 12.28 -15.34 8.89
C LYS A 12 11.37 -14.14 8.62
N ASP A 13 11.65 -13.35 7.58
CA ASP A 13 10.75 -12.26 7.19
C ASP A 13 9.48 -12.81 6.56
N VAL A 14 9.58 -13.83 5.71
CA VAL A 14 8.41 -14.45 5.07
C VAL A 14 7.39 -14.99 6.09
N THR A 15 7.82 -15.47 7.26
CA THR A 15 6.90 -15.95 8.29
C THR A 15 6.01 -14.84 8.86
N LYS A 16 6.44 -13.57 8.82
CA LYS A 16 5.59 -12.42 9.19
C LYS A 16 4.34 -12.34 8.31
N GLY A 17 4.43 -12.78 7.06
CA GLY A 17 3.30 -12.84 6.13
C GLY A 17 2.13 -13.69 6.63
N LEU A 18 2.40 -14.70 7.45
CA LEU A 18 1.38 -15.59 8.03
C LEU A 18 0.45 -14.88 9.02
N LYS A 19 0.84 -13.71 9.54
CA LYS A 19 -0.03 -12.85 10.36
C LYS A 19 -1.21 -12.30 9.54
N TYR A 20 -1.00 -12.05 8.25
CA TYR A 20 -1.94 -11.33 7.40
C TYR A 20 -2.72 -12.24 6.44
N ALA A 21 -2.17 -13.41 6.12
CA ALA A 21 -2.77 -14.34 5.17
C ALA A 21 -2.48 -15.80 5.57
N GLY A 22 -3.49 -16.66 5.44
CA GLY A 22 -3.39 -18.09 5.72
C GLY A 22 -2.39 -18.81 4.80
N ILE A 23 -1.99 -20.01 5.20
CA ILE A 23 -0.99 -20.83 4.48
C ILE A 23 -1.49 -21.36 3.12
N GLU A 24 -2.79 -21.28 2.88
CA GLU A 24 -3.45 -21.61 1.62
C GLU A 24 -3.37 -20.46 0.59
N VAL A 25 -3.08 -19.22 1.02
CA VAL A 25 -2.96 -18.06 0.13
C VAL A 25 -1.70 -18.16 -0.72
N PRO A 26 -1.69 -17.84 -2.03
CA PRO A 26 -0.52 -17.98 -2.90
C PRO A 26 0.76 -17.38 -2.31
N SER A 27 1.90 -18.08 -2.48
CA SER A 27 3.20 -17.69 -1.93
C SER A 27 3.62 -16.27 -2.32
N GLY A 28 3.30 -15.85 -3.55
CA GLY A 28 3.58 -14.48 -4.02
C GLY A 28 2.80 -13.39 -3.29
N VAL A 29 1.59 -13.67 -2.80
CA VAL A 29 0.82 -12.72 -1.97
C VAL A 29 1.39 -12.70 -0.56
N ARG A 30 1.63 -13.87 0.04
CA ARG A 30 2.20 -13.98 1.40
C ARG A 30 3.59 -13.34 1.50
N GLY A 31 4.46 -13.60 0.54
CA GLY A 31 5.82 -13.03 0.51
C GLY A 31 5.81 -11.51 0.41
N ARG A 32 4.82 -10.93 -0.28
CA ARG A 32 4.65 -9.47 -0.30
C ARG A 32 4.04 -8.94 0.99
N LEU A 33 3.08 -9.63 1.59
CA LEU A 33 2.52 -9.25 2.89
C LEU A 33 3.55 -9.33 4.03
N ALA A 34 4.59 -10.16 3.90
CA ALA A 34 5.72 -10.14 4.81
C ALA A 34 6.48 -8.78 4.80
N VAL A 35 6.44 -8.05 3.69
CA VAL A 35 7.07 -6.74 3.52
C VAL A 35 6.08 -5.61 3.80
N TRP A 36 4.89 -5.65 3.18
CA TRP A 36 3.89 -4.59 3.29
C TRP A 36 3.10 -4.62 4.59
N GLY A 37 2.89 -5.81 5.17
CA GLY A 37 2.10 -5.96 6.38
C GLY A 37 2.64 -5.18 7.58
N PRO A 38 3.96 -5.21 7.88
CA PRO A 38 4.54 -4.36 8.92
C PRO A 38 4.27 -2.86 8.69
N LEU A 39 4.43 -2.37 7.47
CA LEU A 39 4.11 -0.97 7.12
C LEU A 39 2.62 -0.66 7.33
N LEU A 40 1.76 -1.63 7.02
CA LEU A 40 0.33 -1.52 7.26
C LEU A 40 0.03 -1.41 8.76
N ASP A 41 0.69 -2.18 9.61
CA ASP A 41 0.50 -2.12 11.08
C ASP A 41 0.92 -0.78 11.67
N GLU A 42 2.02 -0.23 11.15
CA GLU A 42 2.62 1.05 11.60
C GLU A 42 1.88 2.28 11.06
N ALA A 43 1.11 2.16 9.98
CA ALA A 43 0.46 3.31 9.36
C ALA A 43 -0.51 4.02 10.34
N GLU A 44 -0.47 5.35 10.38
CA GLU A 44 -1.38 6.16 11.19
C GLU A 44 -2.49 6.80 10.35
N ALA A 45 -2.28 6.87 9.02
CA ALA A 45 -3.23 7.32 8.02
C ALA A 45 -2.91 6.64 6.68
N ALA A 46 -3.83 6.72 5.72
CA ALA A 46 -3.63 6.16 4.39
C ALA A 46 -4.23 7.00 3.27
N ILE A 47 -3.61 6.91 2.09
CA ILE A 47 -4.15 7.42 0.84
C ILE A 47 -4.31 6.23 -0.11
N ILE A 48 -5.52 6.02 -0.61
CA ILE A 48 -5.84 4.96 -1.58
C ILE A 48 -6.12 5.64 -2.92
N MET A 49 -5.36 5.26 -3.94
CA MET A 49 -5.54 5.75 -5.30
C MET A 49 -6.25 4.70 -6.16
N HIS A 50 -7.32 5.12 -6.84
CA HIS A 50 -8.13 4.30 -7.73
C HIS A 50 -7.80 4.56 -9.19
N ASN A 51 -8.25 3.63 -10.05
CA ASN A 51 -8.17 3.74 -11.51
C ASN A 51 -6.77 4.06 -12.06
N THR A 52 -5.74 3.60 -11.35
CA THR A 52 -4.36 3.74 -11.79
C THR A 52 -4.13 2.95 -13.08
N PRO A 53 -3.40 3.48 -14.07
CA PRO A 53 -3.12 2.77 -15.32
C PRO A 53 -2.34 1.48 -15.05
N PHE A 54 -2.41 0.49 -15.95
CA PHE A 54 -1.68 -0.79 -15.79
C PHE A 54 -0.16 -0.63 -15.67
N THR A 55 0.38 0.50 -16.14
CA THR A 55 1.79 0.87 -16.01
C THR A 55 2.15 1.43 -14.63
N PHE A 56 1.15 1.78 -13.81
CA PHE A 56 1.31 2.24 -12.44
C PHE A 56 1.58 1.04 -11.51
N GLY A 57 2.84 0.60 -11.51
CA GLY A 57 3.31 -0.50 -10.67
C GLY A 57 3.14 -1.89 -11.29
N CYS A 58 3.34 -2.92 -10.48
CA CYS A 58 3.35 -4.30 -10.95
C CYS A 58 1.92 -4.89 -10.97
N VAL A 59 1.42 -5.20 -12.18
CA VAL A 59 0.10 -5.83 -12.40
C VAL A 59 -0.04 -7.20 -11.72
N GLY A 60 1.07 -7.97 -11.67
CA GLY A 60 1.12 -9.28 -11.00
C GLY A 60 0.89 -9.22 -9.48
N CYS A 61 0.89 -8.02 -8.89
CA CYS A 61 0.68 -7.78 -7.47
C CYS A 61 -0.79 -7.46 -7.12
N HIS A 62 -1.70 -7.38 -8.09
CA HIS A 62 -3.06 -6.84 -7.85
C HIS A 62 -3.80 -7.56 -6.70
N ARG A 63 -3.65 -8.89 -6.57
CA ARG A 63 -4.24 -9.65 -5.45
C ARG A 63 -3.70 -9.23 -4.08
N THR A 64 -2.43 -8.85 -4.01
CA THR A 64 -1.83 -8.30 -2.78
C THR A 64 -2.41 -6.92 -2.47
N ASN A 65 -2.57 -6.06 -3.49
CA ASN A 65 -3.14 -4.72 -3.31
C ASN A 65 -4.57 -4.80 -2.78
N LEU A 66 -5.40 -5.70 -3.31
CA LEU A 66 -6.75 -5.94 -2.81
C LEU A 66 -6.74 -6.36 -1.34
N MET A 67 -5.83 -7.28 -0.96
CA MET A 67 -5.70 -7.72 0.43
C MET A 67 -5.23 -6.59 1.35
N LEU A 68 -4.25 -5.79 0.92
CA LEU A 68 -3.76 -4.63 1.67
C LEU A 68 -4.86 -3.60 1.89
N MET A 69 -5.61 -3.23 0.84
CA MET A 69 -6.73 -2.31 0.97
C MET A 69 -7.83 -2.85 1.90
N TYR A 70 -8.12 -4.14 1.85
CA TYR A 70 -9.06 -4.77 2.77
C TYR A 70 -8.60 -4.69 4.23
N LEU A 71 -7.33 -5.06 4.50
CA LEU A 71 -6.76 -4.98 5.84
C LEU A 71 -6.66 -3.54 6.32
N LEU A 72 -6.32 -2.59 5.45
CA LEU A 72 -6.22 -1.17 5.74
C LEU A 72 -7.57 -0.57 6.13
N ARG A 73 -8.64 -0.86 5.37
CA ARG A 73 -10.00 -0.40 5.70
C ARG A 73 -10.54 -0.95 7.02
N LYS A 74 -9.99 -2.07 7.49
CA LYS A 74 -10.29 -2.61 8.83
C LYS A 74 -9.55 -1.88 9.95
N ARG A 75 -8.49 -1.13 9.62
CA ARG A 75 -7.81 -0.28 10.60
C ARG A 75 -8.64 0.98 10.78
N ASN A 76 -8.90 1.34 12.02
CA ASN A 76 -9.64 2.56 12.37
C ASN A 76 -8.71 3.78 12.28
N ILE A 77 -8.13 4.00 11.10
CA ILE A 77 -7.22 5.11 10.80
C ILE A 77 -7.86 6.03 9.74
N PRO A 78 -7.51 7.32 9.68
CA PRO A 78 -7.95 8.21 8.62
C PRO A 78 -7.53 7.70 7.24
N VAL A 79 -8.46 7.70 6.29
CA VAL A 79 -8.22 7.29 4.91
C VAL A 79 -8.74 8.36 3.95
N LEU A 80 -7.90 8.75 3.00
CA LEU A 80 -8.30 9.54 1.83
C LEU A 80 -8.33 8.63 0.60
N GLU A 81 -9.45 8.63 -0.13
CA GLU A 81 -9.54 7.97 -1.43
C GLU A 81 -9.47 9.03 -2.55
N VAL A 82 -8.63 8.80 -3.56
CA VAL A 82 -8.43 9.69 -4.71
C VAL A 82 -8.44 8.90 -6.02
N GLU A 83 -8.76 9.58 -7.11
CA GLU A 83 -8.63 9.04 -8.46
C GLU A 83 -7.25 9.36 -9.03
N TYR A 84 -6.71 8.46 -9.86
CA TYR A 84 -5.52 8.76 -10.65
C TYR A 84 -5.82 9.89 -11.64
N PRO A 85 -5.02 10.96 -11.70
CA PRO A 85 -5.29 12.10 -12.57
C PRO A 85 -4.89 11.79 -14.02
N GLU A 86 -5.74 12.15 -14.98
CA GLU A 86 -5.48 11.98 -16.41
C GLU A 86 -4.95 13.26 -17.08
N ASP A 87 -5.09 14.42 -16.42
CA ASP A 87 -4.57 15.71 -16.89
C ASP A 87 -3.98 16.58 -15.76
N GLU A 88 -3.46 17.76 -16.14
CA GLU A 88 -2.82 18.71 -15.22
C GLU A 88 -3.81 19.26 -14.18
N GLU A 89 -5.06 19.49 -14.57
CA GLU A 89 -6.06 20.10 -13.69
C GLU A 89 -6.53 19.10 -12.64
N GLU A 90 -6.81 17.86 -13.06
CA GLU A 90 -7.08 16.74 -12.16
C GLU A 90 -5.90 16.50 -11.21
N GLY A 91 -4.67 16.61 -11.73
CA GLY A 91 -3.46 16.53 -10.92
C GLY A 91 -3.40 17.58 -9.81
N LYS A 92 -3.71 18.84 -10.13
CA LYS A 92 -3.80 19.93 -9.13
C LYS A 92 -4.88 19.66 -8.09
N ILE A 93 -6.05 19.16 -8.52
CA ILE A 93 -7.16 18.81 -7.62
C ILE A 93 -6.74 17.69 -6.67
N MET A 94 -6.11 16.62 -7.19
CA MET A 94 -5.62 15.50 -6.39
C MET A 94 -4.61 15.98 -5.34
N VAL A 95 -3.60 16.76 -5.74
CA VAL A 95 -2.58 17.29 -4.82
C VAL A 95 -3.21 18.18 -3.75
N SER A 96 -4.18 19.03 -4.11
CA SER A 96 -4.89 19.88 -3.16
C SER A 96 -5.68 19.08 -2.12
N LYS A 97 -6.36 18.00 -2.55
CA LYS A 97 -7.05 17.06 -1.64
C LYS A 97 -6.09 16.38 -0.69
N ILE A 98 -4.96 15.88 -1.20
CA ILE A 98 -3.92 15.23 -0.39
C ILE A 98 -3.35 16.22 0.63
N LYS A 99 -3.02 17.44 0.21
CA LYS A 99 -2.53 18.49 1.12
C LYS A 99 -3.52 18.77 2.25
N THR A 100 -4.79 18.99 1.90
CA THR A 100 -5.85 19.27 2.88
C THR A 100 -6.03 18.11 3.87
N PHE A 101 -5.97 16.87 3.37
CA PHE A 101 -6.03 15.69 4.22
C PHE A 101 -4.86 15.64 5.20
N LEU A 102 -3.63 15.83 4.71
CA LEU A 102 -2.42 15.83 5.54
C LEU A 102 -2.42 16.95 6.59
N GLU A 103 -2.87 18.15 6.24
CA GLU A 103 -3.02 19.28 7.20
C GLU A 103 -4.10 19.02 8.27
N GLY A 104 -5.06 18.13 7.97
CA GLY A 104 -6.09 17.69 8.91
C GLY A 104 -5.66 16.57 9.86
N LEU A 105 -4.54 15.89 9.58
CA LEU A 105 -3.96 14.90 10.48
C LEU A 105 -3.20 15.64 11.60
N LYS A 106 -3.71 15.55 12.83
CA LYS A 106 -3.09 16.14 14.02
C LYS A 106 -2.26 15.12 14.77
#